data_AF-A0A961TVX8-F1
#
_entry.id   AF-A0A961TVX8-F1
#
_cell.length_a   1.000
_cell.length_b   1.000
_cell.length_c   1.000
_cell.angle_alpha   90.00
_cell.angle_beta   90.00
_cell.angle_gamma   90.00
#
_symmetry.space_group_name_H-M   'P 1'
#
loop_
_entity.id
_entity.type
_entity.pdbx_description
1 polymer ?
#
loop_
_entity_poly.entity_id
_entity_poly.type
_entity_poly.pdbx_seq_one_letter_code
_entity_poly.pdbx_strand_id
1 'polypeptide(L)'
;EFIIDWKMSDNGTLSFAVELPALGRIIDASNLYRHDDGGINYEGERGAEVAATMLSRVESDLQELESALEHDPDPSGSIRKRIERQHAALSTSVDADTHRSVAEEARKLRQDVALLKMSPQNEERVLADEAAKAELSFDELRNMAQPVDAERHDKLLVTARRSIREKNFDSARRSLGEMHGIRMKVLSETPDFLIEILRLLANERHLVIDEELHDQHVAAGVEAAKSGDADRLRYMIGQMINNRVSTGADAAEIVELAHLLGS
;
A
#
# COMPACT_ATOMS: atom_id res chain seq x y z
N GLU A 1 3.71 -23.09 16.47
CA GLU A 1 2.88 -22.26 17.36
C GLU A 1 2.84 -20.88 16.75
N PHE A 2 1.66 -20.28 16.63
CA PHE A 2 1.44 -18.96 16.04
C PHE A 2 0.74 -18.14 17.14
N ILE A 3 1.20 -16.91 17.37
CA ILE A 3 0.55 -16.01 18.32
C ILE A 3 -0.33 -15.09 17.49
N ILE A 4 -1.59 -14.93 17.88
CA ILE A 4 -2.54 -14.06 17.19
C ILE A 4 -3.01 -13.02 18.20
N ASP A 5 -2.55 -11.79 18.03
CA ASP A 5 -3.10 -10.63 18.75
C ASP A 5 -4.22 -10.03 17.91
N TRP A 6 -5.34 -9.65 18.53
CA TRP A 6 -6.45 -9.02 17.82
C TRP A 6 -7.09 -7.91 18.63
N LYS A 7 -7.61 -6.89 17.93
CA LYS A 7 -8.33 -5.76 18.50
C LYS A 7 -9.53 -5.42 17.62
N MET A 8 -10.70 -5.26 18.22
CA MET A 8 -11.88 -4.68 17.57
C MET A 8 -12.03 -3.23 18.03
N SER A 9 -12.27 -2.33 17.10
CA SER A 9 -12.51 -0.91 17.36
C SER A 9 -14.01 -0.61 17.43
N ASP A 10 -14.35 0.56 17.98
CA ASP A 10 -15.75 0.96 18.22
C ASP A 10 -16.56 1.15 16.93
N ASN A 11 -15.90 1.38 15.79
CA ASN A 11 -16.50 1.43 14.46
C ASN A 11 -16.58 0.05 13.77
N GLY A 12 -16.29 -1.04 14.47
CA GLY A 12 -16.44 -2.41 13.97
C GLY A 12 -15.25 -2.94 13.16
N THR A 13 -14.12 -2.22 13.13
CA THR A 13 -12.91 -2.66 12.44
C THR A 13 -12.09 -3.63 13.30
N LEU A 14 -11.76 -4.81 12.77
CA LEU A 14 -10.89 -5.82 13.40
C LEU A 14 -9.46 -5.66 12.87
N SER A 15 -8.48 -5.60 13.76
CA SER A 15 -7.06 -5.71 13.40
C SER A 15 -6.49 -6.97 14.06
N PHE A 16 -5.64 -7.73 13.35
CA PHE A 16 -4.87 -8.80 13.97
C PHE A 16 -3.40 -8.80 13.54
N ALA A 17 -2.54 -9.23 14.45
CA ALA A 17 -1.14 -9.52 14.21
C ALA A 17 -0.91 -11.02 14.37
N VAL A 18 -0.35 -11.67 13.34
CA VAL A 18 0.08 -13.08 13.44
C VAL A 18 1.59 -13.11 13.59
N GLU A 19 2.07 -13.47 14.76
CA GLU A 19 3.49 -13.75 14.98
C GLU A 19 3.80 -15.20 14.60
N LEU A 20 4.88 -15.37 13.85
CA LEU A 20 5.54 -16.62 13.52
C LEU A 20 6.89 -16.68 14.25
N PRO A 21 6.95 -17.07 15.54
CA PRO A 21 8.18 -16.98 16.34
C PRO A 21 9.35 -17.76 15.72
N ALA A 22 9.06 -18.90 15.08
CA ALA A 22 10.06 -19.73 14.41
C ALA A 22 10.70 -19.08 13.16
N LEU A 23 10.05 -18.06 12.59
CA LEU A 23 10.51 -17.36 11.39
C LEU A 23 10.90 -15.90 11.67
N GLY A 24 10.71 -15.41 12.91
CA GLY A 24 10.92 -14.01 13.27
C GLY A 24 10.10 -13.03 12.42
N ARG A 25 8.93 -13.46 11.93
CA ARG A 25 8.04 -12.65 11.09
C ARG A 25 6.75 -12.36 11.84
N ILE A 26 6.36 -11.10 11.86
CA ILE A 26 5.02 -10.65 12.23
C ILE A 26 4.30 -10.33 10.93
N ILE A 27 3.10 -10.89 10.75
CA ILE A 27 2.20 -10.55 9.65
C ILE A 27 1.10 -9.71 10.28
N ASP A 28 1.16 -8.40 10.06
CA ASP A 28 0.10 -7.48 10.46
C ASP A 28 -0.97 -7.41 9.36
N ALA A 29 -2.21 -7.66 9.77
CA ALA A 29 -3.37 -7.37 8.96
C ALA A 29 -4.27 -6.41 9.75
N SER A 30 -4.09 -5.12 9.48
CA SER A 30 -4.95 -4.05 9.96
C SER A 30 -6.19 -3.92 9.08
N ASN A 31 -7.28 -3.45 9.67
CA ASN A 31 -8.51 -3.07 8.98
C ASN A 31 -9.26 -4.20 8.25
N LEU A 32 -9.34 -5.38 8.88
CA LEU A 32 -10.17 -6.50 8.43
C LEU A 32 -11.57 -6.41 9.06
N TYR A 33 -12.62 -6.73 8.31
CA TYR A 33 -14.00 -6.59 8.79
C TYR A 33 -14.66 -7.95 9.02
N ARG A 34 -15.58 -7.99 9.99
CA ARG A 34 -16.52 -9.10 10.14
C ARG A 34 -17.43 -9.13 8.93
N HIS A 35 -17.51 -10.28 8.26
CA HIS A 35 -18.20 -10.51 6.99
C HIS A 35 -19.64 -9.95 6.93
N ASP A 36 -20.32 -9.86 8.07
CA ASP A 36 -21.74 -9.50 8.11
C ASP A 36 -22.02 -7.99 8.31
N ASP A 37 -21.03 -7.18 8.71
CA ASP A 37 -21.24 -5.74 9.04
C ASP A 37 -20.31 -4.75 8.30
N GLY A 38 -19.29 -5.21 7.56
CA GLY A 38 -18.29 -4.30 6.94
C GLY A 38 -17.66 -4.79 5.64
N GLY A 39 -18.38 -5.61 4.86
CA GLY A 39 -17.92 -6.04 3.54
C GLY A 39 -17.71 -4.85 2.60
N ILE A 40 -16.74 -4.94 1.70
CA ILE A 40 -16.63 -4.02 0.56
C ILE A 40 -18.01 -3.96 -0.12
N ASN A 41 -18.60 -2.77 -0.19
CA ASN A 41 -19.86 -2.58 -0.90
C ASN A 41 -19.58 -2.65 -2.40
N TYR A 42 -20.00 -3.75 -3.02
CA TYR A 42 -19.89 -3.97 -4.46
C TYR A 42 -21.14 -3.50 -5.23
N GLU A 43 -22.14 -2.93 -4.58
CA GLU A 43 -23.35 -2.45 -5.26
C GLU A 43 -23.11 -1.09 -5.95
N GLY A 44 -23.73 -0.95 -7.13
CA GLY A 44 -23.81 0.30 -7.86
C GLY A 44 -22.45 0.89 -8.26
N GLU A 45 -22.42 2.21 -8.40
CA GLU A 45 -21.23 2.99 -8.79
C GLU A 45 -20.06 2.79 -7.84
N ARG A 46 -20.35 2.72 -6.53
CA ARG A 46 -19.35 2.51 -5.49
C ARG A 46 -18.62 1.17 -5.66
N GLY A 47 -19.35 0.10 -5.97
CA GLY A 47 -18.74 -1.19 -6.24
C GLY A 47 -17.87 -1.21 -7.50
N ALA A 48 -18.31 -0.50 -8.55
CA ALA A 48 -17.55 -0.34 -9.78
C ALA A 48 -16.23 0.41 -9.52
N GLU A 49 -16.26 1.49 -8.74
CA GLU A 49 -15.06 2.24 -8.34
C GLU A 49 -14.07 1.39 -7.55
N VAL A 50 -14.55 0.61 -6.56
CA VAL A 50 -13.65 -0.28 -5.80
C VAL A 50 -12.97 -1.29 -6.72
N ALA A 51 -13.74 -1.95 -7.58
CA ALA A 51 -13.20 -2.93 -8.52
C ALA A 51 -12.21 -2.30 -9.52
N ALA A 52 -12.51 -1.09 -10.01
CA ALA A 52 -11.63 -0.34 -10.90
C ALA A 52 -10.33 0.09 -10.22
N THR A 53 -10.38 0.62 -8.99
CA THR A 53 -9.20 0.99 -8.19
C THR A 53 -8.29 -0.22 -7.97
N MET A 54 -8.88 -1.37 -7.62
CA MET A 54 -8.13 -2.61 -7.44
C MET A 54 -7.48 -3.10 -8.73
N LEU A 55 -8.18 -3.01 -9.87
CA LEU A 55 -7.65 -3.40 -11.17
C LEU A 55 -6.53 -2.45 -11.63
N SER A 56 -6.69 -1.15 -11.43
CA SER A 56 -5.66 -0.14 -11.73
C SER A 56 -4.38 -0.38 -10.93
N ARG A 57 -4.49 -0.88 -9.69
CA ARG A 57 -3.31 -1.27 -8.90
C ARG A 57 -2.52 -2.40 -9.57
N VAL A 58 -3.19 -3.39 -10.14
CA VAL A 58 -2.54 -4.48 -10.88
C VAL A 58 -1.78 -3.93 -12.09
N GLU A 59 -2.37 -2.98 -12.81
CA GLU A 59 -1.74 -2.33 -13.96
C GLU A 59 -0.49 -1.57 -13.57
N SER A 60 -0.55 -0.79 -12.48
CA SER A 60 0.61 -0.10 -11.93
C SER A 60 1.71 -1.09 -11.53
N ASP A 61 1.37 -2.15 -10.80
CA ASP A 61 2.33 -3.17 -10.37
C ASP A 61 3.00 -3.87 -11.58
N LEU A 62 2.24 -4.13 -12.65
CA LEU A 62 2.77 -4.71 -13.89
C LEU A 62 3.66 -3.72 -14.64
N GLN A 63 3.25 -2.46 -14.76
CA GLN A 63 4.01 -1.41 -15.42
C GLN A 63 5.33 -1.12 -14.70
N GLU A 64 5.32 -1.14 -13.36
CA GLU A 64 6.54 -1.01 -12.55
C GLU A 64 7.50 -2.17 -12.82
N LEU A 65 6.98 -3.40 -12.90
CA LEU A 65 7.78 -4.58 -13.23
C LEU A 65 8.36 -4.50 -14.65
N GLU A 66 7.56 -4.09 -15.63
CA GLU A 66 8.01 -3.87 -17.01
C GLU A 66 9.10 -2.79 -17.08
N SER A 67 8.97 -1.72 -16.30
CA SER A 67 9.97 -0.65 -16.25
C SER A 67 11.28 -1.10 -15.61
N ALA A 68 11.24 -2.04 -14.66
CA ALA A 68 12.42 -2.58 -14.00
C ALA A 68 13.17 -3.62 -14.85
N LEU A 69 12.53 -4.18 -15.87
CA LEU A 69 13.06 -5.29 -16.68
C LEU A 69 13.34 -4.86 -18.12
N GLU A 70 14.46 -5.32 -18.68
CA GLU A 70 14.79 -5.09 -20.09
C GLU A 70 14.04 -6.04 -21.05
N HIS A 71 13.15 -6.88 -20.54
CA HIS A 71 12.37 -7.84 -21.31
C HIS A 71 10.92 -7.85 -20.84
N ASP A 72 10.02 -8.42 -21.66
CA ASP A 72 8.63 -8.61 -21.29
C ASP A 72 8.52 -9.63 -20.12
N PRO A 73 7.98 -9.24 -18.94
CA PRO A 73 7.71 -10.17 -17.83
C PRO A 73 6.53 -11.12 -18.09
N ASP A 74 5.62 -10.79 -19.02
CA ASP A 74 4.49 -11.61 -19.42
C ASP A 74 4.53 -11.88 -20.95
N PRO A 75 5.49 -12.70 -21.43
CA PRO A 75 5.66 -12.96 -22.86
C PRO A 75 4.44 -13.65 -23.51
N SER A 76 3.58 -14.28 -22.70
CA SER A 76 2.33 -14.89 -23.16
C SER A 76 1.18 -13.87 -23.35
N GLY A 77 1.34 -12.68 -22.77
CA GLY A 77 0.30 -11.68 -22.62
C GLY A 77 -0.89 -12.16 -21.78
N SER A 78 -0.72 -13.18 -20.94
CA SER A 78 -1.80 -13.79 -20.17
C SER A 78 -2.37 -12.87 -19.11
N ILE A 79 -1.52 -12.10 -18.43
CA ILE A 79 -1.90 -11.12 -17.41
C ILE A 79 -2.59 -9.95 -18.11
N ARG A 80 -2.01 -9.41 -19.18
CA ARG A 80 -2.61 -8.30 -19.94
C ARG A 80 -3.99 -8.65 -20.47
N LYS A 81 -4.16 -9.82 -21.10
CA LYS A 81 -5.46 -10.31 -21.59
C LYS A 81 -6.48 -10.54 -20.46
N ARG A 82 -6.03 -10.84 -19.23
CA ARG A 82 -6.93 -10.96 -18.07
C ARG A 82 -7.38 -9.60 -17.58
N ILE A 83 -6.47 -8.63 -17.49
CA ILE A 83 -6.77 -7.23 -17.16
C ILE A 83 -7.77 -6.65 -18.16
N GLU A 84 -7.51 -6.78 -19.47
CA GLU A 84 -8.41 -6.33 -20.54
C GLU A 84 -9.81 -6.93 -20.42
N ARG A 85 -9.91 -8.22 -20.09
CA ARG A 85 -11.20 -8.88 -19.84
C ARG A 85 -11.93 -8.32 -18.64
N GLN A 86 -11.22 -7.93 -17.58
CA GLN A 86 -11.85 -7.34 -16.40
C GLN A 86 -12.37 -5.92 -16.70
N HIS A 87 -11.63 -5.12 -17.47
CA HIS A 87 -12.13 -3.83 -17.97
C HIS A 87 -13.36 -3.98 -18.86
N ALA A 88 -13.37 -4.99 -19.73
CA ALA A 88 -14.55 -5.31 -20.54
C ALA A 88 -15.75 -5.71 -19.66
N ALA A 89 -15.54 -6.46 -18.58
CA ALA A 89 -16.60 -6.82 -17.64
C ALA A 89 -17.16 -5.59 -16.90
N LEU A 90 -16.29 -4.73 -16.35
CA LEU A 90 -16.72 -3.49 -15.66
C LEU A 90 -17.43 -2.50 -16.59
N SER A 91 -17.08 -2.47 -17.88
CA SER A 91 -17.74 -1.56 -18.84
C SER A 91 -19.08 -2.08 -19.36
N THR A 92 -19.39 -3.37 -19.17
CA THR A 92 -20.61 -4.01 -19.71
C THR A 92 -21.61 -4.44 -18.66
N SER A 93 -21.20 -4.48 -17.39
CA SER A 93 -22.09 -4.78 -16.26
C SER A 93 -21.96 -3.74 -15.14
N VAL A 94 -23.08 -3.53 -14.45
CA VAL A 94 -23.21 -2.69 -13.24
C VAL A 94 -23.65 -3.51 -12.02
N ASP A 95 -23.67 -4.84 -12.15
CA ASP A 95 -24.10 -5.73 -11.07
C ASP A 95 -22.99 -6.01 -10.05
N ALA A 96 -23.40 -6.18 -8.80
CA ALA A 96 -22.48 -6.32 -7.67
C ALA A 96 -21.65 -7.61 -7.72
N ASP A 97 -22.20 -8.68 -8.30
CA ASP A 97 -21.49 -9.94 -8.44
C ASP A 97 -20.32 -9.81 -9.43
N THR A 98 -20.51 -9.03 -10.51
CA THR A 98 -19.47 -8.71 -11.49
C THR A 98 -18.38 -7.85 -10.85
N HIS A 99 -18.75 -6.78 -10.13
CA HIS A 99 -17.76 -5.95 -9.43
C HIS A 99 -16.93 -6.77 -8.43
N ARG A 100 -17.58 -7.64 -7.65
CA ARG A 100 -16.89 -8.55 -6.72
C ARG A 100 -15.96 -9.51 -7.46
N SER A 101 -16.43 -10.11 -8.55
CA SER A 101 -15.63 -11.03 -9.36
C SER A 101 -14.38 -10.36 -9.92
N VAL A 102 -14.51 -9.13 -10.42
CA VAL A 102 -13.37 -8.33 -10.90
C VAL A 102 -12.40 -8.02 -9.77
N ALA A 103 -12.89 -7.60 -8.60
CA ALA A 103 -12.04 -7.31 -7.45
C ALA A 103 -11.27 -8.55 -6.96
N GLU A 104 -11.91 -9.72 -6.94
CA GLU A 104 -11.22 -10.99 -6.63
C GLU A 104 -10.18 -11.36 -7.69
N GLU A 105 -10.49 -11.19 -8.96
CA GLU A 105 -9.55 -11.45 -10.05
C GLU A 105 -8.36 -10.48 -10.02
N ALA A 106 -8.59 -9.21 -9.68
CA ALA A 106 -7.53 -8.23 -9.47
C ALA A 106 -6.56 -8.68 -8.39
N ARG A 107 -7.03 -9.22 -7.25
CA ARG A 107 -6.15 -9.77 -6.20
C ARG A 107 -5.28 -10.91 -6.72
N LYS A 108 -5.86 -11.83 -7.49
CA LYS A 108 -5.12 -12.95 -8.10
C LYS A 108 -4.07 -12.46 -9.09
N LEU A 109 -4.43 -11.53 -9.96
CA LEU A 109 -3.49 -10.94 -10.92
C LEU A 109 -2.33 -10.23 -10.22
N ARG A 110 -2.61 -9.52 -9.14
CA ARG A 110 -1.59 -8.88 -8.32
C ARG A 110 -0.61 -9.90 -7.71
N GLN A 111 -1.14 -11.03 -7.23
CA GLN A 111 -0.33 -12.14 -6.77
C GLN A 111 0.53 -12.73 -7.91
N ASP A 112 -0.03 -12.88 -9.11
CA ASP A 112 0.72 -13.37 -10.27
C ASP A 112 1.87 -12.41 -10.64
N VAL A 113 1.62 -11.10 -10.64
CA VAL A 113 2.67 -10.08 -10.84
C VAL A 113 3.74 -10.17 -9.75
N ALA A 114 3.35 -10.30 -8.47
CA ALA A 114 4.30 -10.47 -7.37
C ALA A 114 5.17 -11.73 -7.53
N LEU A 115 4.60 -12.85 -8.01
CA LEU A 115 5.35 -14.06 -8.32
C LEU A 115 6.33 -13.84 -9.47
N LEU A 116 5.96 -13.05 -10.50
CA LEU A 116 6.90 -12.66 -11.56
C LEU A 116 8.04 -11.80 -11.03
N LYS A 117 7.77 -10.84 -10.13
CA LYS A 117 8.82 -10.03 -9.46
C LYS A 117 9.81 -10.91 -8.69
N MET A 118 9.32 -11.95 -8.02
CA MET A 118 10.13 -12.88 -7.21
C MET A 118 10.72 -14.05 -7.99
N SER A 119 10.48 -14.14 -9.30
CA SER A 119 11.03 -15.24 -10.09
C SER A 119 12.56 -15.16 -10.18
N PRO A 120 13.29 -16.29 -10.18
CA PRO A 120 14.76 -16.29 -10.18
C PRO A 120 15.42 -15.51 -11.32
N GLN A 121 14.72 -15.34 -12.45
CA GLN A 121 15.21 -14.60 -13.61
C GLN A 121 15.09 -13.08 -13.44
N ASN A 122 14.14 -12.63 -12.62
CA ASN A 122 13.78 -11.21 -12.49
C ASN A 122 14.29 -10.60 -11.18
N GLU A 123 14.34 -11.40 -10.10
CA GLU A 123 14.51 -10.95 -8.72
C GLU A 123 15.74 -10.02 -8.53
N GLU A 124 16.88 -10.35 -9.13
CA GLU A 124 18.09 -9.52 -9.04
C GLU A 124 17.90 -8.14 -9.66
N ARG A 125 17.26 -8.06 -10.84
CA ARG A 125 17.00 -6.81 -11.58
C ARG A 125 15.96 -5.96 -10.89
N VAL A 126 14.88 -6.59 -10.43
CA VAL A 126 13.80 -5.92 -9.68
C VAL A 126 14.36 -5.27 -8.41
N LEU A 127 15.14 -6.01 -7.62
CA LEU A 127 15.73 -5.46 -6.39
C LEU A 127 16.78 -4.38 -6.66
N ALA A 128 17.50 -4.48 -7.78
CA ALA A 128 18.46 -3.44 -8.18
C ALA A 128 17.75 -2.13 -8.57
N ASP A 129 16.65 -2.23 -9.33
CA ASP A 129 15.80 -1.09 -9.68
C ASP A 129 15.15 -0.47 -8.42
N GLU A 130 14.58 -1.29 -7.54
CA GLU A 130 14.02 -0.84 -6.26
C GLU A 130 15.07 -0.10 -5.41
N ALA A 131 16.30 -0.61 -5.34
CA ALA A 131 17.40 0.07 -4.64
C ALA A 131 17.79 1.41 -5.27
N ALA A 132 17.78 1.51 -6.60
CA ALA A 132 18.07 2.76 -7.31
C ALA A 132 16.97 3.80 -7.10
N LYS A 133 15.69 3.39 -7.20
CA LYS A 133 14.54 4.25 -6.90
C LYS A 133 14.51 4.71 -5.45
N ALA A 134 14.84 3.83 -4.51
CA ALA A 134 14.93 4.17 -3.09
C ALA A 134 16.03 5.21 -2.82
N GLU A 135 17.20 5.09 -3.45
CA GLU A 135 18.26 6.11 -3.38
C GLU A 135 17.78 7.46 -3.92
N LEU A 136 17.27 7.48 -5.16
CA LEU A 136 16.81 8.72 -5.81
C LEU A 136 15.70 9.42 -5.01
N SER A 137 14.68 8.67 -4.59
CA SER A 137 13.56 9.23 -3.85
C SER A 137 13.90 9.70 -2.44
N PHE A 138 14.93 9.13 -1.81
CA PHE A 138 15.42 9.61 -0.51
C PHE A 138 16.32 10.83 -0.65
N ASP A 139 17.10 10.92 -1.73
CA ASP A 139 17.94 12.08 -2.00
C ASP A 139 17.13 13.37 -2.14
N GLU A 140 15.91 13.29 -2.69
CA GLU A 140 14.95 14.40 -2.72
C GLU A 140 14.56 14.91 -1.31
N LEU A 141 14.59 14.03 -0.31
CA LEU A 141 14.20 14.32 1.07
C LEU A 141 15.40 14.57 2.00
N ARG A 142 16.63 14.38 1.50
CA ARG A 142 17.85 14.35 2.32
C ARG A 142 18.07 15.63 3.13
N ASN A 143 17.64 16.78 2.61
CA ASN A 143 17.75 18.06 3.30
C ASN A 143 16.77 18.22 4.47
N MET A 144 15.70 17.43 4.51
CA MET A 144 14.69 17.43 5.57
C MET A 144 14.92 16.31 6.58
N ALA A 145 15.69 15.28 6.22
CA ALA A 145 15.97 14.15 7.10
C ALA A 145 16.92 14.52 8.25
N GLN A 146 16.71 13.90 9.42
CA GLN A 146 17.68 13.98 10.51
C GLN A 146 19.00 13.30 10.08
N PRO A 147 20.18 13.79 10.53
CA PRO A 147 21.47 13.22 10.14
C PRO A 147 21.59 11.72 10.42
N VAL A 148 21.00 11.25 11.54
CA VAL A 148 20.99 9.83 11.93
C VAL A 148 20.16 8.97 10.97
N ASP A 149 19.04 9.50 10.47
CA ASP A 149 18.17 8.79 9.53
C ASP A 149 18.83 8.70 8.15
N ALA A 150 19.47 9.78 7.70
CA ALA A 150 20.24 9.80 6.47
C ALA A 150 21.43 8.82 6.52
N GLU A 151 22.21 8.82 7.60
CA GLU A 151 23.33 7.88 7.78
C GLU A 151 22.86 6.43 7.82
N ARG A 152 21.72 6.15 8.48
CA ARG A 152 21.13 4.81 8.52
C ARG A 152 20.66 4.38 7.13
N HIS A 153 19.99 5.25 6.39
CA HIS A 153 19.55 4.98 5.03
C HIS A 153 20.74 4.64 4.12
N ASP A 154 21.83 5.40 4.18
CA ASP A 154 23.03 5.16 3.37
C ASP A 154 23.69 3.79 3.68
N LYS A 155 23.75 3.41 4.97
CA LYS A 155 24.24 2.08 5.38
C LYS A 155 23.34 0.94 4.87
N LEU A 156 22.02 1.12 4.93
CA LEU A 156 21.06 0.14 4.43
C LEU A 156 21.17 -0.01 2.90
N LEU A 157 21.34 1.09 2.16
CA LEU A 157 21.54 1.06 0.71
C LEU A 157 22.80 0.27 0.32
N VAL A 158 23.92 0.49 1.02
CA VAL A 158 25.16 -0.29 0.82
C VAL A 158 24.91 -1.77 1.09
N THR A 159 24.16 -2.08 2.16
CA THR A 159 23.82 -3.44 2.58
C THR A 159 22.91 -4.13 1.56
N ALA A 160 21.89 -3.44 1.06
CA ALA A 160 20.97 -3.91 0.03
C ALA A 160 21.74 -4.25 -1.26
N ARG A 161 22.53 -3.31 -1.78
CA ARG A 161 23.35 -3.50 -3.00
C ARG A 161 24.34 -4.65 -2.86
N ARG A 162 24.96 -4.82 -1.69
CA ARG A 162 25.85 -5.95 -1.41
C ARG A 162 25.07 -7.27 -1.39
N SER A 163 23.95 -7.31 -0.69
CA SER A 163 23.10 -8.50 -0.56
C SER A 163 22.57 -8.96 -1.93
N ILE A 164 22.22 -8.02 -2.82
CA ILE A 164 21.84 -8.31 -4.21
C ILE A 164 22.98 -9.00 -4.96
N ARG A 165 24.21 -8.45 -4.92
CA ARG A 165 25.39 -9.06 -5.58
C ARG A 165 25.73 -10.46 -5.03
N GLU A 166 25.52 -10.66 -3.74
CA GLU A 166 25.74 -11.95 -3.07
C GLU A 166 24.56 -12.92 -3.25
N LYS A 167 23.51 -12.54 -4.00
CA LYS A 167 22.27 -13.29 -4.20
C LYS A 167 21.55 -13.65 -2.89
N ASN A 168 21.73 -12.84 -1.86
CA ASN A 168 21.01 -12.91 -0.61
C ASN A 168 19.79 -11.96 -0.65
N PHE A 169 18.81 -12.32 -1.46
CA PHE A 169 17.67 -11.45 -1.78
C PHE A 169 16.77 -11.16 -0.58
N ASP A 170 16.65 -12.09 0.37
CA ASP A 170 15.91 -11.85 1.62
C ASP A 170 16.53 -10.72 2.46
N SER A 171 17.86 -10.67 2.53
CA SER A 171 18.58 -9.58 3.22
C SER A 171 18.43 -8.26 2.49
N ALA A 172 18.44 -8.28 1.15
CA ALA A 172 18.19 -7.10 0.34
C ALA A 172 16.78 -6.54 0.59
N ARG A 173 15.74 -7.38 0.55
CA ARG A 173 14.34 -6.97 0.82
C ARG A 173 14.17 -6.35 2.20
N ARG A 174 14.74 -6.96 3.24
CA ARG A 174 14.70 -6.38 4.60
C ARG A 174 15.33 -4.99 4.64
N SER A 175 16.50 -4.83 4.01
CA SER A 175 17.19 -3.55 3.96
C SER A 175 16.36 -2.49 3.22
N LEU A 176 15.75 -2.86 2.08
CA LEU A 176 14.88 -1.97 1.30
C LEU A 176 13.59 -1.60 2.06
N GLY A 177 13.00 -2.54 2.79
CA GLY A 177 11.86 -2.27 3.67
C GLY A 177 12.20 -1.27 4.77
N GLU A 178 13.35 -1.43 5.43
CA GLU A 178 13.82 -0.44 6.41
C GLU A 178 14.11 0.93 5.80
N MET A 179 14.68 0.98 4.59
CA MET A 179 14.88 2.24 3.86
C MET A 179 13.54 2.93 3.57
N HIS A 180 12.52 2.17 3.15
CA HIS A 180 11.18 2.69 2.91
C HIS A 180 10.56 3.25 4.20
N GLY A 181 10.66 2.54 5.33
CA GLY A 181 10.16 3.03 6.62
C GLY A 181 10.83 4.34 7.06
N ILE A 182 12.15 4.47 6.88
CA ILE A 182 12.89 5.72 7.16
C ILE A 182 12.37 6.85 6.25
N ARG A 183 12.21 6.60 4.95
CA ARG A 183 11.66 7.56 4.01
C ARG A 183 10.26 8.02 4.43
N MET A 184 9.40 7.09 4.81
CA MET A 184 8.02 7.38 5.22
C MET A 184 7.95 8.17 6.52
N LYS A 185 8.84 7.87 7.48
CA LYS A 185 9.01 8.69 8.69
C LYS A 185 9.30 10.15 8.31
N VAL A 186 10.31 10.39 7.47
CA VAL A 186 10.68 11.76 7.04
C VAL A 186 9.51 12.45 6.35
N LEU A 187 8.82 11.76 5.43
CA LEU A 187 7.65 12.33 4.75
C LEU A 187 6.51 12.67 5.71
N SER A 188 6.24 11.84 6.72
CA SER A 188 5.18 12.07 7.71
C SER A 188 5.43 13.31 8.60
N GLU A 189 6.67 13.81 8.62
CA GLU A 189 7.05 15.05 9.30
C GLU A 189 6.84 16.29 8.40
N THR A 190 6.65 16.12 7.08
CA THR A 190 6.49 17.22 6.12
C THR A 190 5.02 17.62 5.92
N PRO A 191 4.63 18.89 6.15
CA PRO A 191 3.25 19.34 6.02
C PRO A 191 2.65 19.15 4.62
N ASP A 192 3.41 19.44 3.56
CA ASP A 192 2.93 19.33 2.17
C ASP A 192 2.54 17.90 1.83
N PHE A 193 3.36 16.92 2.25
CA PHE A 193 3.03 15.51 2.08
C PHE A 193 1.75 15.11 2.80
N LEU A 194 1.59 15.54 4.07
CA LEU A 194 0.38 15.25 4.85
C LEU A 194 -0.87 15.86 4.20
N ILE A 195 -0.75 17.05 3.59
CA ILE A 195 -1.85 17.69 2.84
C ILE A 195 -2.22 16.87 1.60
N GLU A 196 -1.25 16.36 0.85
CA GLU A 196 -1.53 15.49 -0.30
C GLU A 196 -2.18 14.17 0.13
N ILE A 197 -1.75 13.57 1.24
CA ILE A 197 -2.40 12.37 1.79
C ILE A 197 -3.83 12.68 2.24
N LEU A 198 -4.07 13.81 2.91
CA LEU A 198 -5.42 14.24 3.26
C LEU A 198 -6.31 14.35 2.01
N ARG A 199 -5.81 14.97 0.93
CA ARG A 199 -6.55 15.09 -0.33
C ARG A 199 -6.81 13.74 -0.98
N LEU A 200 -5.82 12.86 -1.01
CA LEU A 200 -5.96 11.51 -1.53
C LEU A 200 -7.10 10.79 -0.80
N LEU A 201 -7.03 10.73 0.54
CA LEU A 201 -8.01 10.02 1.34
C LEU A 201 -9.41 10.66 1.26
N ALA A 202 -9.50 11.99 1.15
CA ALA A 202 -10.77 12.69 0.96
C ALA A 202 -11.44 12.38 -0.41
N ASN A 203 -10.64 12.04 -1.43
CA ASN A 203 -11.15 11.70 -2.76
C ASN A 203 -11.51 10.21 -2.90
N GLU A 204 -11.00 9.34 -2.03
CA GLU A 204 -11.25 7.89 -2.05
C GLU A 204 -12.55 7.51 -1.32
N ARG A 205 -13.64 8.24 -1.58
CA ARG A 205 -14.91 8.07 -0.86
C ARG A 205 -15.52 6.69 -1.06
N HIS A 206 -15.26 6.02 -2.18
CA HIS A 206 -15.72 4.64 -2.41
C HIS A 206 -15.15 3.61 -1.42
N LEU A 207 -14.08 3.94 -0.69
CA LEU A 207 -13.47 3.09 0.33
C LEU A 207 -13.95 3.40 1.76
N VAL A 208 -14.78 4.41 1.96
CA VAL A 208 -15.15 4.95 3.29
C VAL A 208 -16.28 4.18 3.98
N ILE A 209 -16.08 3.72 5.20
CA ILE A 209 -17.11 2.91 5.89
C ILE A 209 -18.25 3.78 6.42
N ASP A 210 -17.91 4.81 7.20
CA ASP A 210 -18.85 5.80 7.70
C ASP A 210 -18.61 7.13 6.99
N GLU A 211 -19.51 7.50 6.07
CA GLU A 211 -19.39 8.72 5.28
C GLU A 211 -19.54 9.99 6.12
N GLU A 212 -20.40 9.99 7.13
CA GLU A 212 -20.60 11.16 7.98
C GLU A 212 -19.36 11.39 8.85
N LEU A 213 -18.83 10.32 9.44
CA LEU A 213 -17.58 10.36 10.20
C LEU A 213 -16.40 10.77 9.32
N HIS A 214 -16.36 10.30 8.07
CA HIS A 214 -15.35 10.71 7.11
C HIS A 214 -15.42 12.21 6.80
N ASP A 215 -16.61 12.74 6.52
CA ASP A 215 -16.80 14.17 6.25
C ASP A 215 -16.35 15.02 7.46
N GLN A 216 -16.61 14.55 8.69
CA GLN A 216 -16.11 15.16 9.92
C GLN A 216 -14.58 15.14 10.00
N HIS A 217 -13.93 14.01 9.70
CA HIS A 217 -12.48 13.89 9.69
C HIS A 217 -11.82 14.75 8.60
N VAL A 218 -12.40 14.80 7.41
CA VAL A 218 -11.95 15.68 6.31
C VAL A 218 -12.01 17.14 6.75
N ALA A 219 -13.14 17.59 7.30
CA ALA A 219 -13.30 18.97 7.76
C ALA A 219 -12.27 19.32 8.86
N ALA A 220 -12.09 18.44 9.85
CA ALA A 220 -11.12 18.62 10.92
C ALA A 220 -9.67 18.60 10.42
N GLY A 221 -9.35 17.75 9.45
CA GLY A 221 -8.04 17.69 8.80
C GLY A 221 -7.74 18.95 7.99
N VAL A 222 -8.72 19.47 7.25
CA VAL A 222 -8.60 20.72 6.50
C VAL A 222 -8.35 21.90 7.43
N GLU A 223 -9.05 21.97 8.57
CA GLU A 223 -8.79 23.03 9.56
C GLU A 223 -7.40 22.90 10.19
N ALA A 224 -6.95 21.68 10.52
CA ALA A 224 -5.60 21.45 11.03
C ALA A 224 -4.51 21.87 10.03
N ALA A 225 -4.72 21.56 8.74
CA ALA A 225 -3.82 21.98 7.65
C ALA A 225 -3.76 23.51 7.54
N LYS A 226 -4.90 24.21 7.61
CA LYS A 226 -4.97 25.69 7.56
C LYS A 226 -4.28 26.34 8.77
N SER A 227 -4.38 25.74 9.96
CA SER A 227 -3.77 26.27 11.17
C SER A 227 -2.30 25.89 11.34
N GLY A 228 -1.74 25.07 10.45
CA GLY A 228 -0.37 24.55 10.57
C GLY A 228 -0.19 23.54 11.71
N ASP A 229 -1.27 22.94 12.19
CA ASP A 229 -1.25 21.95 13.27
C ASP A 229 -0.95 20.55 12.71
N ALA A 230 0.34 20.27 12.51
CA ALA A 230 0.81 19.04 11.89
C ALA A 230 0.48 17.78 12.73
N ASP A 231 0.49 17.88 14.06
CA ASP A 231 0.15 16.78 14.96
C ASP A 231 -1.32 16.40 14.81
N ARG A 232 -2.20 17.40 14.83
CA ARG A 232 -3.63 17.17 14.60
C ARG A 232 -3.92 16.67 13.19
N LEU A 233 -3.21 17.16 12.19
CA LEU A 233 -3.36 16.69 10.81
C LEU A 233 -2.99 15.21 10.68
N ARG A 234 -1.84 14.80 11.24
CA ARG A 234 -1.43 13.38 11.32
C ARG A 234 -2.49 12.51 12.00
N TYR A 235 -3.00 12.97 13.14
CA TYR A 235 -4.03 12.26 13.89
C TYR A 235 -5.30 12.08 13.05
N MET A 236 -5.78 13.12 12.36
CA MET A 236 -6.96 13.04 11.48
C MET A 236 -6.74 12.10 10.28
N ILE A 237 -5.55 12.13 9.67
CA ILE A 237 -5.19 11.18 8.61
C ILE A 237 -5.26 9.74 9.12
N GLY A 238 -4.73 9.46 10.32
CA GLY A 238 -4.84 8.15 10.96
C GLY A 238 -6.30 7.72 11.16
N GLN A 239 -7.17 8.63 11.61
CA GLN A 239 -8.61 8.34 11.73
C GLN A 239 -9.27 8.04 10.37
N MET A 240 -8.92 8.79 9.32
CA MET A 240 -9.43 8.55 7.97
C MET A 240 -8.99 7.18 7.43
N ILE A 241 -7.74 6.77 7.67
CA ILE A 241 -7.23 5.45 7.29
C ILE A 241 -8.00 4.35 8.02
N ASN A 242 -8.29 4.53 9.31
CA ASN A 242 -9.05 3.56 10.11
C ASN A 242 -10.54 3.47 9.72
N ASN A 243 -11.10 4.54 9.15
CA ASN A 243 -12.47 4.58 8.63
C ASN A 243 -12.56 4.15 7.14
N ARG A 244 -11.58 3.38 6.64
CA ARG A 244 -11.57 2.84 5.28
C ARG A 244 -11.62 1.32 5.28
N VAL A 245 -12.21 0.76 4.22
CA VAL A 245 -12.15 -0.67 3.93
C VAL A 245 -10.75 -1.01 3.40
N SER A 246 -10.10 -1.99 4.03
CA SER A 246 -8.87 -2.57 3.49
C SER A 246 -9.21 -3.39 2.25
N THR A 247 -8.64 -3.02 1.10
CA THR A 247 -8.90 -3.74 -0.15
C THR A 247 -7.90 -4.87 -0.37
N GLY A 248 -6.77 -4.85 0.35
CA GLY A 248 -5.60 -5.65 0.05
C GLY A 248 -4.87 -5.19 -1.22
N ALA A 249 -5.34 -4.11 -1.86
CA ALA A 249 -4.72 -3.41 -2.98
C ALA A 249 -4.25 -2.00 -2.58
N ASP A 250 -4.30 -1.68 -1.28
CA ASP A 250 -3.89 -0.38 -0.76
C ASP A 250 -2.43 -0.03 -1.13
N ALA A 251 -2.19 1.26 -1.33
CA ALA A 251 -0.86 1.77 -1.60
C ALA A 251 0.09 1.47 -0.45
N ALA A 252 1.34 1.11 -0.77
CA ALA A 252 2.36 0.82 0.23
C ALA A 252 2.54 2.01 1.19
N GLU A 253 2.46 3.24 0.66
CA GLU A 253 2.52 4.47 1.44
C GLU A 253 1.37 4.58 2.46
N ILE A 254 0.13 4.23 2.07
CA ILE A 254 -1.03 4.26 2.97
C ILE A 254 -0.85 3.22 4.09
N VAL A 255 -0.37 2.02 3.76
CA VAL A 255 -0.13 0.96 4.74
C VAL A 255 0.96 1.37 5.72
N GLU A 256 2.09 1.89 5.25
CA GLU A 256 3.18 2.33 6.12
C GLU A 256 2.74 3.51 7.00
N LEU A 257 1.97 4.46 6.45
CA LEU A 257 1.37 5.53 7.23
C LEU A 257 0.38 5.03 8.27
N ALA A 258 -0.42 4.01 7.96
CA ALA A 258 -1.31 3.38 8.94
C ALA A 258 -0.54 2.87 10.15
N HIS A 259 0.63 2.25 9.94
CA HIS A 259 1.49 1.78 11.03
C HIS A 259 2.11 2.93 11.81
N LEU A 260 2.58 3.98 11.12
CA LEU A 260 3.20 5.15 11.77
C LEU A 260 2.21 6.01 12.56
N LEU A 261 0.95 6.08 12.10
CA LEU A 261 -0.08 6.97 12.65
C LEU A 261 -1.13 6.25 13.51
N GLY A 262 -1.20 4.92 13.42
CA GLY A 262 -2.15 4.07 14.14
C GLY A 262 -1.72 3.69 15.57
N SER A 263 -0.53 4.12 16.00
CA SER A 263 -0.02 3.94 17.37
C SER A 263 -0.37 5.12 18.29
#